data_AF-A0A3B9MVY2-F1
#
_entry.id   AF-A0A3B9MVY2-F1
#
_cell.length_a   1.000
_cell.length_b   1.000
_cell.length_c   1.000
_cell.angle_alpha   90.00
_cell.angle_beta   90.00
_cell.angle_gamma   90.00
#
_symmetry.space_group_name_H-M   'P 1'
#
loop_
_entity.id
_entity.type
_entity.pdbx_description
1 polymer ?
#
loop_
_entity_poly.entity_id
_entity_poly.type
_entity_poly.pdbx_seq_one_letter_code
_entity_poly.pdbx_strand_id
1 'polypeptide(L)'
;DYVTIPEDVAGLINRFNNDDLKALLKEDTKIVNLNGISNTDLKLKYGAPNINILSEYDKNFETLVKGLQEMVSEEAGDTFNTDEKTAILEFATDIHTDISASYETLAVIYKDTGRDAKIHSLIKKAESIKNIRGPRIIEKLNAILETN
;
A
#
# COMPACT_ATOMS: atom_id res chain seq x y z
N ASP A 1 -0.35 11.82 -8.08
CA ASP A 1 1.06 12.07 -7.73
C ASP A 1 1.86 10.79 -7.89
N TYR A 2 3.16 10.91 -8.12
CA TYR A 2 4.05 9.75 -8.15
C TYR A 2 4.29 9.25 -6.72
N VAL A 3 4.36 7.94 -6.55
CA VAL A 3 4.77 7.35 -5.28
C VAL A 3 6.29 7.48 -5.14
N THR A 4 6.74 8.00 -4.00
CA THR A 4 8.15 8.03 -3.60
C THR A 4 8.34 7.06 -2.45
N ILE A 5 9.25 6.10 -2.62
CA ILE A 5 9.57 5.11 -1.58
C ILE A 5 10.54 5.78 -0.58
N PRO A 6 10.17 5.89 0.72
CA PRO A 6 11.04 6.40 1.76
C PRO A 6 12.34 5.58 1.91
N GLU A 7 13.43 6.23 2.33
CA GLU A 7 14.76 5.60 2.42
C GLU A 7 14.80 4.42 3.40
N ASP A 8 14.09 4.52 4.52
CA ASP A 8 13.93 3.44 5.49
C ASP A 8 13.22 2.23 4.88
N VAL A 9 12.10 2.44 4.18
CA VAL A 9 11.38 1.36 3.47
C VAL A 9 12.22 0.79 2.33
N ALA A 10 12.98 1.61 1.60
CA ALA A 10 13.90 1.14 0.57
C ALA A 10 14.99 0.23 1.14
N GLY A 11 15.51 0.54 2.34
CA GLY A 11 16.42 -0.33 3.08
C GLY A 11 15.80 -1.69 3.43
N LEU A 12 14.52 -1.72 3.79
CA LEU A 12 13.78 -2.94 4.07
C LEU A 12 13.54 -3.77 2.79
N ILE A 13 13.17 -3.12 1.68
CA ILE A 13 13.00 -3.77 0.38
C ILE A 13 14.30 -4.46 -0.07
N ASN A 14 15.45 -3.80 0.11
CA ASN A 14 16.75 -4.38 -0.25
C ASN A 14 17.09 -5.65 0.53
N ARG A 15 16.58 -5.79 1.76
CA ARG A 15 16.74 -7.00 2.59
C ARG A 15 15.82 -8.15 2.18
N PHE A 16 14.72 -7.86 1.48
CA PHE A 16 13.76 -8.88 1.06
C PHE A 16 14.23 -9.60 -0.21
N ASN A 17 13.98 -10.91 -0.32
CA ASN A 17 14.41 -11.68 -1.49
C ASN A 17 13.38 -11.59 -2.64
N ASN A 18 13.18 -10.39 -3.18
CA ASN A 18 12.27 -10.14 -4.31
C ASN A 18 12.90 -9.13 -5.28
N ASP A 19 13.34 -9.62 -6.46
CA ASP A 19 14.06 -8.81 -7.44
C ASP A 19 13.14 -7.82 -8.18
N ASP A 20 11.88 -8.18 -8.39
CA ASP A 20 10.89 -7.29 -9.00
C ASP A 20 10.62 -6.08 -8.10
N LEU A 21 10.51 -6.30 -6.79
CA LEU A 21 10.35 -5.24 -5.80
C LEU A 21 11.60 -4.36 -5.70
N LYS A 22 12.80 -4.95 -5.72
CA LYS A 22 14.07 -4.19 -5.74
C LYS A 22 14.23 -3.35 -7.00
N ALA A 23 13.76 -3.84 -8.15
CA ALA A 23 13.82 -3.09 -9.40
C ALA A 23 13.03 -1.76 -9.35
N LEU A 24 12.05 -1.65 -8.45
CA LEU A 24 11.28 -0.42 -8.23
C LEU A 24 12.08 0.69 -7.54
N LEU A 25 13.22 0.38 -6.92
CA LEU A 25 14.07 1.37 -6.23
C LEU A 25 14.91 2.23 -7.17
N LYS A 26 14.91 1.94 -8.48
CA LYS A 26 15.64 2.73 -9.47
C LYS A 26 14.99 4.11 -9.63
N GLU A 27 15.77 5.18 -9.66
CA GLU A 27 15.28 6.58 -9.69
C GLU A 27 14.34 6.89 -10.86
N ASP A 28 14.56 6.23 -12.01
CA ASP A 28 13.74 6.44 -13.21
C ASP A 28 12.42 5.66 -13.19
N THR A 29 12.25 4.69 -12.28
CA THR A 29 11.02 3.91 -12.18
C THR A 29 9.89 4.80 -11.69
N LYS A 30 8.82 4.91 -12.49
CA LYS A 30 7.62 5.66 -12.12
C LYS A 30 6.54 4.71 -11.62
N ILE A 31 5.96 5.10 -10.49
CA ILE A 31 4.94 4.35 -9.78
C ILE A 31 3.77 5.29 -9.56
N VAL A 32 2.58 4.89 -10.03
CA VAL A 32 1.37 5.70 -9.88
C VAL A 32 0.21 4.79 -9.53
N ASN A 33 -0.49 5.12 -8.44
CA ASN A 33 -1.74 4.48 -8.10
C ASN A 33 -2.86 5.00 -9.01
N LEU A 34 -3.30 4.19 -9.99
CA LEU A 34 -4.43 4.53 -10.86
C LEU A 34 -5.72 3.78 -10.46
N ASN A 35 -5.74 3.14 -9.29
CA ASN A 35 -6.89 2.39 -8.81
C ASN A 35 -8.16 3.24 -8.81
N GLY A 36 -9.24 2.70 -9.38
CA GLY A 36 -10.54 3.35 -9.46
C GLY A 36 -10.65 4.41 -10.56
N ILE A 37 -9.65 4.58 -11.42
CA ILE A 37 -9.73 5.44 -12.61
C ILE A 37 -9.95 4.55 -13.84
N SER A 38 -11.01 4.81 -14.62
CA SER A 38 -11.29 3.99 -15.80
C SER A 38 -10.33 4.31 -16.95
N ASN A 39 -10.09 3.34 -17.84
CA ASN A 39 -9.32 3.56 -19.06
C ASN A 39 -9.90 4.69 -19.93
N THR A 40 -11.22 4.89 -19.90
CA THR A 40 -11.87 6.00 -20.60
C THR A 40 -11.47 7.33 -19.99
N ASP A 41 -11.50 7.45 -18.66
CA ASP A 41 -11.11 8.68 -17.95
C ASP A 41 -9.62 8.99 -18.14
N LEU A 42 -8.76 7.96 -18.13
CA LEU A 42 -7.32 8.11 -18.42
C LEU A 42 -7.11 8.63 -19.85
N LYS A 43 -7.84 8.10 -20.84
CA LYS A 43 -7.76 8.56 -22.24
C LYS A 43 -8.24 9.99 -22.39
N LEU A 44 -9.30 10.38 -21.68
CA LEU A 44 -9.82 11.75 -21.70
C LEU A 44 -8.83 12.74 -21.06
N LYS A 45 -8.20 12.35 -19.95
CA LYS A 45 -7.29 13.21 -19.20
C LYS A 45 -5.89 13.31 -19.81
N TYR A 46 -5.35 12.20 -20.31
CA TYR A 46 -3.96 12.10 -20.73
C TYR A 46 -3.79 11.73 -22.21
N GLY A 47 -4.86 11.41 -22.94
CA GLY A 47 -4.80 11.01 -24.34
C GLY A 47 -4.51 9.52 -24.54
N ALA A 48 -5.08 8.94 -25.61
CA ALA A 48 -4.92 7.53 -25.96
C ALA A 48 -3.47 7.03 -26.12
N PRO A 49 -2.52 7.82 -26.69
CA PRO A 49 -1.13 7.39 -26.82
C PRO A 49 -0.42 7.13 -25.48
N ASN A 50 -0.87 7.76 -24.39
CA ASN A 50 -0.23 7.67 -23.08
C ASN A 50 -0.74 6.48 -22.25
N ILE A 51 -1.69 5.69 -22.74
CA ILE A 51 -2.25 4.57 -21.95
C ILE A 51 -1.21 3.49 -21.69
N ASN A 52 -0.36 3.18 -22.66
CA ASN A 52 0.66 2.15 -22.47
C ASN A 52 1.64 2.49 -21.34
N ILE A 53 2.10 3.74 -21.28
CA ILE A 53 3.03 4.18 -20.23
C ILE A 53 2.33 4.31 -18.87
N LEU A 54 1.06 4.72 -18.84
CA LEU A 54 0.26 4.75 -17.61
C LEU A 54 -0.01 3.34 -17.06
N SER A 55 -0.26 2.38 -17.93
CA SER A 55 -0.39 0.96 -17.53
C SER A 55 0.90 0.39 -16.99
N GLU A 56 2.07 0.82 -17.49
CA GLU A 56 3.36 0.44 -16.91
C GLU A 56 3.52 1.02 -15.49
N TYR A 57 3.16 2.28 -15.29
CA TYR A 57 3.25 2.92 -13.98
C TYR A 57 2.30 2.30 -12.95
N ASP A 58 1.12 1.90 -13.39
CA ASP A 58 0.13 1.20 -12.56
C ASP A 58 0.58 -0.23 -12.24
N LYS A 59 1.17 -0.94 -13.21
CA LYS A 59 1.79 -2.24 -12.96
C LYS A 59 2.90 -2.16 -11.92
N ASN A 60 3.73 -1.12 -11.96
CA ASN A 60 4.75 -0.89 -10.94
C ASN A 60 4.13 -0.67 -9.55
N PHE A 61 2.98 0.02 -9.48
CA PHE A 61 2.24 0.19 -8.24
C PHE A 61 1.68 -1.14 -7.73
N GLU A 62 1.11 -1.97 -8.59
CA GLU A 62 0.68 -3.32 -8.22
C GLU A 62 1.82 -4.17 -7.66
N THR A 63 2.98 -4.18 -8.34
CA THR A 63 4.17 -4.90 -7.87
C THR A 63 4.60 -4.40 -6.49
N LEU A 64 4.60 -3.06 -6.28
CA LEU A 64 4.95 -2.47 -5.01
C LEU A 64 4.04 -2.96 -3.89
N VAL A 65 2.72 -2.79 -4.01
CA VAL A 65 1.78 -3.11 -2.93
C VAL A 65 1.73 -4.61 -2.63
N LYS A 66 1.87 -5.47 -3.65
CA LYS A 66 1.98 -6.93 -3.46
C LYS A 66 3.26 -7.29 -2.70
N GLY A 67 4.41 -6.73 -3.11
CA GLY A 67 5.68 -6.97 -2.44
C GLY A 67 5.70 -6.47 -0.99
N LEU A 68 5.14 -5.30 -0.70
CA LEU A 68 5.00 -4.80 0.68
C LEU A 68 4.12 -5.73 1.53
N GLN A 69 3.04 -6.28 0.97
CA GLN A 69 2.18 -7.24 1.67
C GLN A 69 2.89 -8.59 1.91
N GLU A 70 3.70 -9.05 0.96
CA GLU A 70 4.53 -10.25 1.11
C GLU A 70 5.56 -10.08 2.23
N MET A 71 6.22 -8.92 2.31
CA MET A 71 7.22 -8.62 3.35
C MET A 71 6.67 -8.76 4.78
N VAL A 72 5.39 -8.47 4.99
CA VAL A 72 4.75 -8.53 6.32
C VAL A 72 3.91 -9.79 6.54
N SER A 73 3.88 -10.69 5.54
CA SER A 73 3.17 -11.97 5.62
C SER A 73 3.84 -12.93 6.60
N GLU A 74 3.11 -13.97 6.99
CA GLU A 74 3.66 -15.07 7.79
C GLU A 74 4.80 -15.81 7.05
N GLU A 75 4.73 -15.89 5.72
CA GLU A 75 5.75 -16.54 4.88
C GLU A 75 7.10 -15.82 4.92
N ALA A 76 7.11 -14.51 5.17
CA ALA A 76 8.33 -13.75 5.41
C ALA A 76 8.98 -14.05 6.77
N GLY A 77 8.30 -14.77 7.65
CA GLY A 77 8.79 -15.17 8.97
C GLY A 77 9.29 -14.00 9.82
N ASP A 78 10.47 -14.21 10.43
CA ASP A 78 11.15 -13.24 11.30
C ASP A 78 12.10 -12.29 10.54
N THR A 79 11.98 -12.20 9.21
CA THR A 79 12.82 -11.29 8.40
C THR A 79 12.72 -9.84 8.85
N PHE A 80 11.53 -9.46 9.33
CA PHE A 80 11.22 -8.12 9.80
C PHE A 80 10.62 -8.18 11.21
N ASN A 81 11.11 -7.31 12.09
CA ASN A 81 10.52 -7.14 13.42
C ASN A 81 9.21 -6.32 13.35
N THR A 82 8.48 -6.22 14.46
CA THR A 82 7.20 -5.51 14.52
C THR A 82 7.29 -4.03 14.09
N ASP A 83 8.36 -3.33 14.44
CA ASP A 83 8.52 -1.92 14.06
C ASP A 83 8.77 -1.77 12.55
N GLU A 84 9.58 -2.65 11.96
CA GLU A 84 9.81 -2.70 10.52
C GLU A 84 8.53 -3.06 9.75
N LYS A 85 7.78 -4.06 10.23
CA LYS A 85 6.46 -4.41 9.67
C LYS A 85 5.49 -3.23 9.78
N THR A 86 5.53 -2.48 10.89
CA THR A 86 4.73 -1.26 11.08
C THR A 86 5.10 -0.21 10.03
N ALA A 87 6.39 0.07 9.81
CA ALA A 87 6.85 1.06 8.83
C ALA A 87 6.45 0.68 7.39
N ILE A 88 6.59 -0.60 7.02
CA ILE A 88 6.16 -1.14 5.72
C ILE A 88 4.66 -0.92 5.51
N LEU A 89 3.85 -1.24 6.52
CA LEU A 89 2.40 -1.08 6.47
C LEU A 89 1.96 0.38 6.50
N GLU A 90 2.61 1.23 7.29
CA GLU A 90 2.35 2.67 7.33
C GLU A 90 2.55 3.25 5.92
N PHE A 91 3.66 2.93 5.27
CA PHE A 91 3.92 3.34 3.89
C PHE A 91 2.88 2.78 2.91
N ALA A 92 2.55 1.49 2.98
CA ALA A 92 1.55 0.88 2.10
C ALA A 92 0.18 1.59 2.19
N THR A 93 -0.23 1.99 3.39
CA THR A 93 -1.49 2.73 3.60
C THR A 93 -1.40 4.21 3.19
N ASP A 94 -0.22 4.84 3.31
CA ASP A 94 0.02 6.22 2.87
C ASP A 94 -0.08 6.36 1.34
N ILE A 95 0.30 5.33 0.60
CA ILE A 95 0.16 5.28 -0.87
C ILE A 95 -1.20 4.74 -1.33
N HIS A 96 -2.13 4.57 -0.39
CA HIS A 96 -3.49 4.11 -0.61
C HIS A 96 -3.55 2.75 -1.33
N THR A 97 -2.77 1.78 -0.84
CA THR A 97 -2.98 0.36 -1.22
C THR A 97 -4.45 -0.02 -1.05
N ASP A 98 -4.97 -0.89 -1.92
CA ASP A 98 -6.32 -1.43 -1.78
C ASP A 98 -6.33 -2.83 -1.13
N ILE A 99 -5.20 -3.28 -0.60
CA ILE A 99 -5.06 -4.57 0.09
C ILE A 99 -5.59 -4.44 1.52
N SER A 100 -6.73 -5.09 1.80
CA SER A 100 -7.37 -5.04 3.12
C SER A 100 -6.48 -5.55 4.25
N ALA A 101 -5.71 -6.62 4.00
CA ALA A 101 -4.81 -7.20 4.99
C ALA A 101 -3.77 -6.18 5.51
N SER A 102 -3.31 -5.25 4.66
CA SER A 102 -2.36 -4.23 5.10
C SER A 102 -2.97 -3.31 6.18
N TYR A 103 -4.22 -2.92 5.99
CA TYR A 103 -4.96 -2.11 6.96
C TYR A 103 -5.31 -2.88 8.23
N GLU A 104 -5.77 -4.12 8.07
CA GLU A 104 -6.15 -4.99 9.19
C GLU A 104 -4.95 -5.29 10.10
N THR A 105 -3.83 -5.73 9.54
CA THR A 105 -2.61 -6.03 10.31
C THR A 105 -2.09 -4.80 11.02
N LEU A 106 -2.08 -3.63 10.36
CA LEU A 106 -1.62 -2.39 10.98
C LEU A 106 -2.56 -1.93 12.12
N ALA A 107 -3.88 -2.10 11.94
CA ALA A 107 -4.86 -1.77 12.96
C ALA A 107 -4.71 -2.66 14.20
N VAL A 108 -4.46 -3.97 14.02
CA VAL A 108 -4.16 -4.89 15.13
C VAL A 108 -2.88 -4.45 15.85
N ILE A 109 -1.80 -4.17 15.13
CA ILE A 109 -0.55 -3.67 15.74
C ILE A 109 -0.82 -2.38 16.54
N TYR A 110 -1.60 -1.44 16.01
CA TYR A 110 -1.95 -0.23 16.74
C TYR A 110 -2.78 -0.52 17.99
N LYS A 111 -3.76 -1.40 17.91
CA LYS A 111 -4.59 -1.79 19.06
C LYS A 111 -3.75 -2.42 20.16
N ASP A 112 -2.90 -3.38 19.82
CA ASP A 112 -2.01 -4.09 20.75
C ASP A 112 -0.99 -3.15 21.42
N THR A 113 -0.70 -2.02 20.80
CA THR A 113 0.22 -0.99 21.31
C THR A 113 -0.50 0.23 21.92
N GLY A 114 -1.82 0.17 22.10
CA GLY A 114 -2.62 1.25 22.70
C GLY A 114 -2.72 2.52 21.84
N ARG A 115 -2.59 2.38 20.52
CA ARG A 115 -2.56 3.47 19.53
C ARG A 115 -3.87 3.56 18.72
N ASP A 116 -5.02 3.34 19.34
CA ASP A 116 -6.34 3.33 18.69
C ASP A 116 -6.63 4.60 17.87
N ALA A 117 -6.13 5.76 18.31
CA ALA A 117 -6.24 7.02 17.58
C ALA A 117 -5.64 6.94 16.15
N LYS A 118 -4.61 6.10 15.93
CA LYS A 118 -4.03 5.88 14.60
C LYS A 118 -4.96 5.05 13.70
N ILE A 119 -5.84 4.21 14.24
CA ILE A 119 -6.82 3.44 13.45
C ILE A 119 -7.83 4.38 12.77
N HIS A 120 -8.22 5.49 13.42
CA HIS A 120 -9.02 6.54 12.75
C HIS A 120 -8.29 7.19 11.58
N SER A 121 -6.95 7.28 11.63
CA SER A 121 -6.17 7.77 10.49
C SER A 121 -6.16 6.75 9.33
N LEU A 122 -6.17 5.45 9.64
CA LEU A 122 -6.33 4.39 8.65
C LEU A 122 -7.69 4.48 7.94
N ILE A 123 -8.76 4.76 8.68
CA ILE A 123 -10.10 4.95 8.11
C ILE A 123 -10.09 6.12 7.10
N LYS A 124 -9.53 7.28 7.48
CA LYS A 124 -9.41 8.44 6.57
C LYS A 124 -8.61 8.13 5.31
N LYS A 125 -7.54 7.34 5.43
CA LYS A 125 -6.77 6.86 4.26
C LYS A 125 -7.62 5.94 3.38
N ALA A 126 -8.41 5.05 3.97
CA ALA A 126 -9.27 4.12 3.25
C ALA A 126 -10.45 4.82 2.53
N GLU A 127 -10.95 5.95 3.05
CA GLU A 127 -11.95 6.80 2.37
C GLU A 127 -11.44 7.34 1.01
N SER A 128 -10.12 7.41 0.83
CA SER A 128 -9.49 7.86 -0.41
C SER A 128 -9.46 6.77 -1.50
N ILE A 129 -9.76 5.52 -1.14
CA ILE A 129 -9.75 4.38 -2.06
C ILE A 129 -11.08 4.34 -2.82
N LYS A 130 -11.04 4.63 -4.12
CA LYS A 130 -12.23 4.82 -4.96
C LYS A 130 -12.81 3.55 -5.57
N ASN A 131 -12.31 2.38 -5.18
CA ASN A 131 -12.80 1.09 -5.67
C ASN A 131 -13.61 0.35 -4.59
N ILE A 132 -14.19 -0.81 -4.95
CA ILE A 132 -15.08 -1.59 -4.06
C ILE A 132 -14.42 -2.05 -2.75
N ARG A 133 -13.09 -2.03 -2.66
CA ARG A 133 -12.37 -2.45 -1.44
C ARG A 133 -12.36 -1.38 -0.37
N GLY A 134 -12.39 -0.09 -0.73
CA GLY A 134 -12.37 1.03 0.22
C GLY A 134 -13.42 0.91 1.33
N PRO A 135 -14.72 0.80 1.00
CA PRO A 135 -15.78 0.61 1.99
C PRO A 135 -15.58 -0.63 2.87
N ARG A 136 -15.15 -1.76 2.29
CA ARG A 136 -14.89 -3.00 3.03
C ARG A 136 -13.73 -2.86 4.02
N ILE A 137 -12.70 -2.10 3.67
CA ILE A 137 -11.58 -1.80 4.57
C ILE A 137 -12.08 -0.98 5.76
N ILE A 138 -12.90 0.05 5.51
CA ILE A 138 -13.49 0.88 6.57
C ILE A 138 -14.34 0.05 7.53
N GLU A 139 -15.19 -0.85 7.00
CA GLU A 139 -16.00 -1.77 7.82
C GLU A 139 -15.14 -2.62 8.74
N LYS A 140 -14.05 -3.20 8.22
CA LYS A 140 -13.11 -4.02 9.00
C LYS A 140 -12.39 -3.21 10.09
N LEU A 141 -11.96 -1.99 9.77
CA LEU A 141 -11.29 -1.10 10.73
C LEU A 141 -12.23 -0.69 11.87
N ASN A 142 -13.50 -0.41 11.57
CA ASN A 142 -14.51 -0.11 12.60
C ASN A 142 -14.75 -1.32 13.52
N ALA A 143 -14.85 -2.53 12.97
CA ALA A 143 -14.99 -3.74 13.79
C ALA A 143 -13.80 -3.96 14.75
N ILE A 144 -12.57 -3.65 14.31
CA ILE A 144 -11.38 -3.72 15.16
C ILE A 144 -11.45 -2.68 16.30
N LEU A 145 -11.93 -1.47 16.05
CA LEU A 145 -12.12 -0.44 17.08
C LEU A 145 -13.13 -0.86 18.15
N GLU A 146 -14.20 -1.56 17.76
CA GLU A 146 -15.26 -2.02 18.67
C GLU A 146 -14.87 -3.23 19.53
N THR A 147 -13.77 -3.91 19.21
CA THR A 147 -13.28 -5.05 20.00
C THR A 147 -12.68 -4.54 21.32
N ASN A 148 -13.06 -5.10 22.47
CA ASN A 148 -12.52 -4.72 23.79
C ASN A 148 -11.18 -5.39 24.10
#